data_AF-A0A6A4GU57-F1
#
_entry.id   AF-A0A6A4GU57-F1
#
_cell.length_a   1.000
_cell.length_b   1.000
_cell.length_c   1.000
_cell.angle_alpha   90.00
_cell.angle_beta   90.00
_cell.angle_gamma   90.00
#
_symmetry.space_group_name_H-M   'P 1'
#
loop_
_entity.id
_entity.type
_entity.pdbx_description
1 polymer ?
#
loop_
_entity_poly.entity_id
_entity_poly.type
_entity_poly.pdbx_seq_one_letter_code
_entity_poly.pdbx_strand_id
1 'polypeptide(L)'
;MPPLPGTLKEAQEIEKCISPEFITHLTHDKATVDVVIKEMSNYEIVHLACHGIQDLEGPLYSSFALYDGELYLRALMSLSLDNAELAVLSACQTATGDERLPEEAVHHAAGMLGIGYPSVIATMWCIEDQEAPQVTGEVYARLLGDQGGEGHHKGRPNSAYALHEAVKHLREKVGDMDFAKWVPFVHFGV
;
A
#
# COMPACT_ATOMS: atom_id res chain seq x y z
N MET A 1 10.43 -7.60 -15.25
CA MET A 1 10.50 -7.78 -13.78
C MET A 1 9.96 -9.15 -13.41
N PRO A 2 10.43 -9.77 -12.31
CA PRO A 2 9.89 -11.05 -11.84
C PRO A 2 8.40 -10.91 -11.49
N PRO A 3 7.60 -11.99 -11.61
CA PRO A 3 6.20 -11.98 -11.21
C PRO A 3 6.06 -11.84 -9.68
N LEU A 4 4.99 -11.19 -9.24
CA LEU A 4 4.63 -11.02 -7.83
C LEU A 4 3.32 -11.79 -7.56
N PRO A 5 3.35 -13.12 -7.35
CA PRO A 5 2.13 -13.90 -7.17
C PRO A 5 1.38 -13.57 -5.87
N GLY A 6 2.07 -12.98 -4.87
CA GLY A 6 1.46 -12.47 -3.64
C GLY A 6 0.40 -11.40 -3.86
N THR A 7 0.54 -10.56 -4.89
CA THR A 7 -0.34 -9.39 -5.11
C THR A 7 -1.78 -9.80 -5.44
N LEU A 8 -1.96 -10.94 -6.13
CA LEU A 8 -3.28 -11.50 -6.40
C LEU A 8 -3.97 -11.97 -5.10
N LYS A 9 -3.21 -12.49 -4.15
CA LYS A 9 -3.76 -12.89 -2.85
C LYS A 9 -4.13 -11.67 -2.02
N GLU A 10 -3.33 -10.62 -2.04
CA GLU A 10 -3.66 -9.35 -1.38
C GLU A 10 -4.97 -8.77 -1.91
N ALA A 11 -5.11 -8.68 -3.23
CA ALA A 11 -6.36 -8.22 -3.84
C ALA A 11 -7.56 -9.07 -3.43
N GLN A 12 -7.41 -10.39 -3.38
CA GLN A 12 -8.47 -11.29 -2.91
C GLN A 12 -8.85 -11.05 -1.45
N GLU A 13 -7.91 -10.69 -0.57
CA GLU A 13 -8.25 -10.34 0.82
C GLU A 13 -9.01 -9.02 0.89
N ILE A 14 -8.66 -8.03 0.07
CA ILE A 14 -9.40 -6.75 -0.01
C ILE A 14 -10.82 -6.98 -0.52
N GLU A 15 -10.99 -7.76 -1.59
CA GLU A 15 -12.29 -8.10 -2.19
C GLU A 15 -13.24 -8.82 -1.21
N LYS A 16 -12.74 -9.46 -0.16
CA LYS A 16 -13.58 -10.03 0.92
C LYS A 16 -14.13 -8.98 1.87
N CYS A 17 -13.48 -7.82 1.97
CA CYS A 17 -13.81 -6.75 2.93
C CYS A 17 -14.71 -5.66 2.33
N ILE A 18 -14.87 -5.61 1.01
CA ILE A 18 -15.58 -4.54 0.31
C ILE A 18 -16.52 -5.10 -0.76
N SER A 19 -17.71 -4.50 -0.91
CA SER A 19 -18.61 -4.91 -1.98
C SER A 19 -18.05 -4.57 -3.36
N PRO A 20 -18.30 -5.40 -4.40
CA PRO A 20 -17.77 -5.19 -5.75
C PRO A 20 -18.08 -3.83 -6.38
N GLU A 21 -19.17 -3.16 -5.98
CA GLU A 21 -19.54 -1.84 -6.46
C GLU A 21 -18.65 -0.69 -5.93
N PHE A 22 -17.88 -0.92 -4.88
CA PHE A 22 -17.01 0.09 -4.24
C PHE A 22 -15.51 -0.16 -4.48
N ILE A 23 -15.15 -1.11 -5.34
CA ILE A 23 -13.76 -1.45 -5.66
C ILE A 23 -13.55 -1.50 -7.17
N THR A 24 -12.47 -0.89 -7.64
CA THR A 24 -11.93 -1.12 -8.98
C THR A 24 -10.61 -1.87 -8.86
N HIS A 25 -10.61 -3.11 -9.33
CA HIS A 25 -9.42 -3.97 -9.35
C HIS A 25 -8.78 -3.97 -10.75
N LEU A 26 -7.63 -3.33 -10.87
CA LEU A 26 -6.83 -3.27 -12.09
C LEU A 26 -5.69 -4.28 -12.00
N THR A 27 -5.69 -5.29 -12.88
CA THR A 27 -4.64 -6.32 -12.96
C THR A 27 -4.05 -6.39 -14.35
N HIS A 28 -2.75 -6.67 -14.42
CA HIS A 28 -2.01 -6.92 -15.65
C HIS A 28 -2.35 -5.88 -16.74
N ASP A 29 -2.87 -6.29 -17.90
CA ASP A 29 -3.18 -5.43 -19.05
C ASP A 29 -4.22 -4.32 -18.78
N LYS A 30 -4.94 -4.40 -17.65
CA LYS A 30 -5.85 -3.35 -17.18
C LYS A 30 -5.16 -2.29 -16.31
N ALA A 31 -4.00 -2.59 -15.74
CA ALA A 31 -3.24 -1.70 -14.88
C ALA A 31 -2.22 -0.90 -15.71
N THR A 32 -2.71 -0.10 -16.65
CA THR A 32 -1.89 0.85 -17.44
C THR A 32 -1.76 2.19 -16.71
N VAL A 33 -0.71 2.95 -17.02
CA VAL A 33 -0.44 4.26 -16.41
C VAL A 33 -1.65 5.18 -16.49
N ASP A 34 -2.24 5.32 -17.69
CA ASP A 34 -3.36 6.23 -17.92
C ASP A 34 -4.63 5.80 -17.16
N VAL A 35 -4.92 4.50 -17.10
CA VAL A 35 -6.09 3.98 -16.37
C VAL A 35 -5.91 4.15 -14.87
N VAL A 36 -4.73 3.85 -14.33
CA VAL A 36 -4.45 4.02 -12.90
C VAL A 36 -4.60 5.48 -12.50
N ILE A 37 -3.97 6.41 -13.23
CA ILE A 37 -4.09 7.85 -12.95
C ILE A 37 -5.55 8.31 -12.96
N LYS A 38 -6.31 7.87 -13.97
CA LYS A 38 -7.73 8.23 -14.10
C LYS A 38 -8.55 7.74 -12.91
N GLU A 39 -8.35 6.48 -12.50
CA GLU A 39 -9.13 5.89 -11.41
C GLU A 39 -8.71 6.42 -10.04
N MET A 40 -7.45 6.79 -9.82
CA MET A 40 -6.99 7.32 -8.52
C MET A 40 -7.79 8.55 -8.04
N SER A 41 -8.31 9.37 -8.97
CA SER A 41 -9.12 10.54 -8.60
C SER A 41 -10.56 10.19 -8.18
N ASN A 42 -11.00 8.95 -8.41
CA ASN A 42 -12.35 8.48 -8.10
C ASN A 42 -12.45 7.76 -6.74
N TYR A 43 -11.31 7.48 -6.09
CA TYR A 43 -11.26 6.65 -4.89
C TYR A 43 -10.52 7.34 -3.74
N GLU A 44 -11.03 7.15 -2.52
CA GLU A 44 -10.43 7.67 -1.29
C GLU A 44 -9.20 6.85 -0.87
N ILE A 45 -9.22 5.55 -1.19
CA ILE A 45 -8.14 4.60 -0.86
C ILE A 45 -7.54 4.06 -2.15
N VAL A 46 -6.22 4.13 -2.28
CA VAL A 46 -5.47 3.45 -3.35
C VAL A 46 -4.61 2.35 -2.74
N HIS A 47 -4.61 1.17 -3.37
CA HIS A 47 -3.72 0.06 -3.02
C HIS A 47 -2.84 -0.26 -4.22
N LEU A 48 -1.53 -0.06 -4.08
CA LEU A 48 -0.54 -0.35 -5.12
C LEU A 48 0.27 -1.58 -4.71
N ALA A 49 -0.09 -2.72 -5.29
CA ALA A 49 0.60 -4.00 -5.13
C ALA A 49 1.42 -4.32 -6.40
N CYS A 50 2.55 -3.64 -6.57
CA CYS A 50 3.41 -3.75 -7.75
C CYS A 50 4.87 -3.39 -7.40
N HIS A 51 5.81 -3.55 -8.34
CA HIS A 51 7.20 -3.17 -8.08
C HIS A 51 7.32 -1.65 -7.92
N GLY A 52 7.96 -1.22 -6.83
CA GLY A 52 8.35 0.17 -6.62
C GLY A 52 9.80 0.38 -7.09
N ILE A 53 10.02 1.37 -7.94
CA ILE A 53 11.35 1.74 -8.43
C ILE A 53 11.71 3.07 -7.78
N GLN A 54 12.92 3.15 -7.26
CA GLN A 54 13.39 4.33 -6.54
C GLN A 54 14.51 5.02 -7.27
N ASP A 55 14.47 6.34 -7.22
CA ASP A 55 15.53 7.21 -7.70
C ASP A 55 16.06 8.02 -6.51
N LEU A 56 17.27 7.67 -6.07
CA LEU A 56 17.93 8.29 -4.90
C LEU A 56 18.46 9.70 -5.21
N GLU A 57 18.73 9.99 -6.48
CA GLU A 57 19.23 11.31 -6.90
C GLU A 57 18.07 12.29 -7.11
N GLY A 58 16.90 11.78 -7.51
CA GLY A 58 15.70 12.56 -7.73
C GLY A 58 14.45 11.83 -7.22
N PRO A 59 14.01 12.07 -5.97
CA PRO A 59 12.85 11.38 -5.39
C PRO A 59 11.58 11.44 -6.25
N LEU A 60 11.35 12.54 -6.97
CA LEU A 60 10.20 12.70 -7.89
C LEU A 60 10.23 11.78 -9.12
N TYR A 61 11.38 11.19 -9.43
CA TYR A 61 11.57 10.18 -10.48
C TYR A 61 11.46 8.75 -9.95
N SER A 62 11.21 8.57 -8.66
CA SER A 62 10.71 7.27 -8.16
C SER A 62 9.35 6.97 -8.80
N SER A 63 9.09 5.70 -9.06
CA SER A 63 7.94 5.26 -9.83
C SER A 63 7.36 3.92 -9.36
N PHE A 64 6.15 3.62 -9.84
CA PHE A 64 5.53 2.30 -9.72
C PHE A 64 5.50 1.63 -11.09
N ALA A 65 5.95 0.37 -11.14
CA ALA A 65 5.89 -0.42 -12.36
C ALA A 65 4.45 -0.84 -12.67
N LEU A 66 3.94 -0.39 -13.81
CA LEU A 66 2.64 -0.74 -14.35
C LEU A 66 2.81 -1.54 -15.64
N TYR A 67 1.70 -1.93 -16.27
CA TYR A 67 1.72 -2.84 -17.41
C TYR A 67 2.48 -2.31 -18.63
N ASP A 68 2.27 -1.04 -18.94
CA ASP A 68 2.77 -0.37 -20.15
C ASP A 68 3.88 0.65 -19.87
N GLY A 69 4.28 0.81 -18.60
CA GLY A 69 5.32 1.76 -18.22
C GLY A 69 5.43 2.01 -16.72
N GLU A 70 6.04 3.13 -16.39
CA GLU A 70 6.30 3.57 -15.02
C GLU A 70 5.40 4.76 -14.66
N LEU A 71 4.70 4.64 -13.54
CA LEU A 71 3.95 5.73 -12.93
C LEU A 71 4.87 6.51 -12.00
N TYR A 72 5.47 7.59 -12.52
CA TYR A 72 6.35 8.46 -11.74
C TYR A 72 5.59 9.31 -10.72
N LEU A 73 6.19 9.54 -9.55
CA LEU A 73 5.63 10.43 -8.53
C LEU A 73 5.37 11.84 -9.06
N ARG A 74 6.25 12.39 -9.91
CA ARG A 74 6.01 13.68 -10.59
C ARG A 74 4.73 13.73 -11.43
N ALA A 75 4.30 12.61 -12.01
CA ALA A 75 3.06 12.57 -12.78
C ALA A 75 1.85 12.71 -11.84
N LEU A 76 1.93 12.11 -10.66
CA LEU A 76 0.91 12.17 -9.62
C LEU A 76 0.75 13.56 -9.01
N MET A 77 1.81 14.37 -8.97
CA MET A 77 1.75 15.76 -8.46
C MET A 77 0.82 16.68 -9.23
N SER A 78 0.44 16.32 -10.47
CA SER A 78 -0.51 17.09 -11.28
C SER A 78 -1.97 16.70 -11.05
N LEU A 79 -2.24 15.70 -10.20
CA LEU A 79 -3.59 15.23 -9.93
C LEU A 79 -4.25 16.05 -8.82
N SER A 80 -5.55 16.31 -8.98
CA SER A 80 -6.40 16.85 -7.92
C SER A 80 -7.01 15.67 -7.18
N LEU A 81 -6.41 15.27 -6.06
CA LEU A 81 -6.87 14.16 -5.23
C LEU A 81 -7.70 14.67 -4.06
N ASP A 82 -8.79 15.38 -4.37
CA ASP A 82 -9.59 16.12 -3.36
C ASP A 82 -10.23 15.22 -2.30
N ASN A 83 -10.39 13.92 -2.60
CA ASN A 83 -10.97 12.93 -1.70
C ASN A 83 -9.96 11.89 -1.20
N ALA A 84 -8.65 12.06 -1.44
CA ALA A 84 -7.66 11.08 -1.00
C ALA A 84 -7.60 10.97 0.53
N GLU A 85 -7.66 9.73 1.04
CA GLU A 85 -7.60 9.41 2.47
C GLU A 85 -6.43 8.48 2.81
N LEU A 86 -6.19 7.44 2.00
CA LEU A 86 -5.15 6.45 2.31
C LEU A 86 -4.47 5.90 1.05
N ALA A 87 -3.15 5.88 1.04
CA ALA A 87 -2.37 5.06 0.11
C ALA A 87 -1.80 3.84 0.83
N VAL A 88 -1.98 2.64 0.27
CA VAL A 88 -1.35 1.41 0.74
C VAL A 88 -0.36 0.96 -0.34
N LEU A 89 0.92 0.93 0.03
CA LEU A 89 2.03 0.62 -0.86
C LEU A 89 2.58 -0.76 -0.50
N SER A 90 2.05 -1.78 -1.16
CA SER A 90 2.56 -3.15 -1.06
C SER A 90 3.56 -3.41 -2.18
N ALA A 91 4.68 -2.69 -2.11
CA ALA A 91 5.69 -2.68 -3.15
C ALA A 91 6.98 -3.36 -2.66
N CYS A 92 7.25 -4.55 -3.19
CA CYS A 92 8.50 -5.26 -3.00
C CYS A 92 9.57 -4.69 -3.94
N GLN A 93 10.69 -4.18 -3.41
CA GLN A 93 11.94 -4.13 -4.18
C GLN A 93 12.56 -5.53 -4.21
N THR A 94 12.24 -6.32 -5.23
CA THR A 94 13.06 -7.51 -5.55
C THR A 94 14.25 -7.10 -6.41
N ALA A 95 15.31 -6.62 -5.75
CA ALA A 95 16.67 -6.73 -6.27
C ALA A 95 17.50 -7.54 -5.29
N THR A 96 17.68 -8.80 -5.65
CA THR A 96 18.78 -9.66 -5.23
C THR A 96 20.06 -8.87 -4.86
N GLY A 97 20.32 -8.75 -3.55
CA GLY A 97 21.68 -8.66 -3.03
C GLY A 97 22.37 -7.29 -2.99
N ASP A 98 21.67 -6.18 -2.81
CA ASP A 98 22.33 -4.96 -2.31
C ASP A 98 21.96 -4.73 -0.83
N GLU A 99 22.90 -5.00 0.06
CA GLU A 99 22.79 -4.87 1.53
C GLU A 99 22.68 -3.41 2.00
N ARG A 100 22.36 -2.45 1.12
CA ARG A 100 22.73 -1.04 1.31
C ARG A 100 21.64 -0.03 1.55
N LEU A 101 20.35 -0.34 1.52
CA LEU A 101 19.35 0.72 1.70
C LEU A 101 18.16 0.27 2.56
N PRO A 102 18.27 0.46 3.89
CA PRO A 102 17.18 0.19 4.83
C PRO A 102 16.11 1.32 4.91
N GLU A 103 16.11 2.32 4.03
CA GLU A 103 15.27 3.53 4.15
C GLU A 103 14.29 3.75 2.97
N GLU A 104 14.01 2.71 2.19
CA GLU A 104 13.47 2.87 0.85
C GLU A 104 11.98 3.29 0.83
N ALA A 105 11.11 2.69 1.62
CA ALA A 105 9.66 3.02 1.63
C ALA A 105 9.33 4.50 1.86
N VAL A 106 10.26 5.26 2.43
CA VAL A 106 10.09 6.67 2.78
C VAL A 106 9.86 7.55 1.55
N HIS A 107 10.55 7.31 0.43
CA HIS A 107 10.42 8.19 -0.75
C HIS A 107 9.07 8.05 -1.45
N HIS A 108 8.59 6.82 -1.64
CA HIS A 108 7.26 6.60 -2.19
C HIS A 108 6.18 7.10 -1.23
N ALA A 109 6.31 6.82 0.07
CA ALA A 109 5.36 7.33 1.06
C ALA A 109 5.35 8.86 1.11
N ALA A 110 6.52 9.50 1.13
CA ALA A 110 6.63 10.97 1.08
C ALA A 110 6.05 11.54 -0.23
N GLY A 111 6.23 10.85 -1.35
CA GLY A 111 5.58 11.17 -2.61
C GLY A 111 4.07 11.15 -2.50
N MET A 112 3.50 10.06 -1.98
CA MET A 112 2.05 9.90 -1.80
C MET A 112 1.48 10.95 -0.83
N LEU A 113 2.20 11.27 0.25
CA LEU A 113 1.85 12.38 1.15
C LEU A 113 1.88 13.73 0.41
N GLY A 114 2.91 13.96 -0.41
CA GLY A 114 3.10 15.19 -1.17
C GLY A 114 2.04 15.44 -2.25
N ILE A 115 1.42 14.39 -2.78
CA ILE A 115 0.33 14.49 -3.78
C ILE A 115 -1.07 14.55 -3.14
N GLY A 116 -1.17 14.51 -1.81
CA GLY A 116 -2.42 14.79 -1.10
C GLY A 116 -3.03 13.63 -0.30
N TYR A 117 -2.42 12.44 -0.27
CA TYR A 117 -2.86 11.41 0.67
C TYR A 117 -2.45 11.82 2.10
N PRO A 118 -3.38 11.95 3.06
CA PRO A 118 -3.03 12.34 4.43
C PRO A 118 -2.38 11.19 5.22
N SER A 119 -2.53 9.95 4.76
CA SER A 119 -2.03 8.74 5.40
C SER A 119 -1.47 7.77 4.36
N VAL A 120 -0.37 7.10 4.70
CA VAL A 120 0.27 6.07 3.87
C VAL A 120 0.69 4.87 4.71
N ILE A 121 0.35 3.66 4.27
CA ILE A 121 0.91 2.40 4.77
C ILE A 121 1.92 1.90 3.74
N ALA A 122 3.12 1.50 4.19
CA ALA A 122 4.15 0.96 3.31
C ALA A 122 5.00 -0.11 4.01
N THR A 123 5.87 -0.79 3.26
CA THR A 123 6.80 -1.81 3.76
C THR A 123 8.25 -1.38 3.56
N MET A 124 9.04 -1.30 4.62
CA MET A 124 10.45 -0.88 4.58
C MET A 124 11.35 -1.80 3.76
N TRP A 125 11.04 -3.09 3.69
CA TRP A 125 11.76 -4.08 2.89
C TRP A 125 10.81 -5.14 2.33
N CYS A 126 11.31 -5.98 1.42
CA CYS A 126 10.58 -7.12 0.88
C CYS A 126 10.07 -8.03 1.99
N ILE A 127 8.75 -8.19 2.03
CA ILE A 127 8.09 -9.18 2.87
C ILE A 127 7.83 -10.45 2.07
N GLU A 128 7.82 -11.57 2.77
CA GLU A 128 7.48 -12.87 2.19
C GLU A 128 6.01 -12.87 1.71
N ASP A 129 5.73 -13.65 0.64
CA ASP A 129 4.44 -13.71 -0.05
C ASP A 129 3.25 -14.20 0.83
N GLN A 130 3.50 -14.66 2.06
CA GLN A 130 2.46 -15.15 2.97
C GLN A 130 1.96 -14.07 3.94
N GLU A 131 2.84 -13.13 4.31
CA GLU A 131 2.61 -12.13 5.34
C GLU A 131 1.89 -10.91 4.77
N ALA A 132 2.24 -10.49 3.56
CA ALA A 132 1.59 -9.38 2.84
C ALA A 132 0.05 -9.55 2.77
N PRO A 133 -0.50 -10.66 2.23
CA PRO A 133 -1.96 -10.86 2.19
C PRO A 133 -2.61 -10.86 3.57
N GLN A 134 -1.95 -11.45 4.57
CA GLN A 134 -2.50 -11.49 5.93
C GLN A 134 -2.65 -10.08 6.50
N VAL A 135 -1.59 -9.27 6.46
CA VAL A 135 -1.63 -7.91 7.00
C VAL A 135 -2.61 -7.05 6.20
N THR A 136 -2.62 -7.16 4.88
CA THR A 136 -3.57 -6.46 4.00
C THR A 136 -5.01 -6.80 4.39
N GLY A 137 -5.39 -8.09 4.48
CA GLY A 137 -6.74 -8.48 4.88
C GLY A 137 -7.14 -7.96 6.27
N GLU A 138 -6.22 -8.03 7.24
CA GLU A 138 -6.46 -7.55 8.59
C GLU A 138 -6.60 -6.02 8.70
N VAL A 139 -5.84 -5.27 7.91
CA VAL A 139 -5.95 -3.81 7.80
C VAL A 139 -7.30 -3.45 7.20
N TYR A 140 -7.66 -4.00 6.04
CA TYR A 140 -8.93 -3.67 5.37
C TYR A 140 -10.14 -4.13 6.17
N ALA A 141 -10.09 -5.29 6.82
CA ALA A 141 -11.17 -5.74 7.71
C ALA A 141 -11.41 -4.78 8.87
N ARG A 142 -10.38 -4.13 9.41
CA ARG A 142 -10.52 -3.13 10.48
C ARG A 142 -10.95 -1.77 9.95
N LEU A 143 -10.40 -1.35 8.81
CA LEU A 143 -10.76 -0.09 8.17
C LEU A 143 -12.23 -0.07 7.73
N LEU A 144 -12.73 -1.19 7.23
CA LEU A 144 -14.08 -1.31 6.66
C LEU A 144 -15.09 -1.98 7.61
N GLY A 145 -14.63 -2.70 8.63
CA GLY A 145 -15.46 -3.56 9.48
C GLY A 145 -16.05 -2.93 10.74
N ASP A 146 -15.71 -1.70 11.11
CA ASP A 146 -16.26 -1.05 12.32
C ASP A 146 -17.35 -0.01 12.03
N GLN A 147 -18.48 -0.48 11.49
CA GLN A 147 -19.74 0.27 11.44
C GLN A 147 -20.73 -0.18 12.54
N GLY A 148 -20.26 -0.87 13.60
CA GLY A 148 -21.11 -1.66 14.49
C GLY A 148 -20.92 -1.52 16.01
N GLY A 149 -20.00 -0.68 16.51
CA GLY A 149 -19.82 -0.45 17.95
C GLY A 149 -20.46 0.85 18.45
N GLU A 150 -21.42 0.77 19.37
CA GLU A 150 -21.93 1.93 20.11
C GLU A 150 -20.77 2.65 20.85
N GLY A 151 -20.28 3.76 20.29
CA GLY A 151 -19.39 4.68 21.01
C GLY A 151 -18.22 5.27 20.24
N HIS A 152 -17.93 4.84 19.00
CA HIS A 152 -16.84 5.45 18.24
C HIS A 152 -17.35 6.61 17.37
N HIS A 153 -16.71 7.76 17.54
CA HIS A 153 -16.97 8.97 16.77
C HIS A 153 -17.03 8.65 15.27
N LYS A 154 -17.92 9.34 14.53
CA LYS A 154 -17.88 9.50 13.07
C LYS A 154 -16.56 10.20 12.65
N GLY A 155 -15.44 9.53 12.89
CA GLY A 155 -14.09 9.95 12.57
C GLY A 155 -13.52 9.03 11.52
N ARG A 156 -12.52 9.54 10.79
CA ARG A 156 -11.79 8.82 9.75
C ARG A 156 -11.34 7.44 10.21
N PRO A 157 -11.31 6.42 9.33
CA PRO A 157 -10.70 5.13 9.63
C PRO A 157 -9.27 5.34 10.13
N ASN A 158 -8.95 4.87 11.34
CA ASN A 158 -7.60 5.04 11.88
C ASN A 158 -6.66 3.98 11.26
N SER A 159 -6.07 4.33 10.11
CA SER A 159 -5.11 3.49 9.37
C SER A 159 -3.88 3.10 10.19
N ALA A 160 -3.39 3.99 11.05
CA ALA A 160 -2.30 3.68 11.96
C ALA A 160 -2.70 2.57 12.96
N TYR A 161 -3.90 2.67 13.54
CA TYR A 161 -4.43 1.66 14.46
C TYR A 161 -4.73 0.33 13.76
N ALA A 162 -5.32 0.39 12.56
CA ALA A 162 -5.58 -0.80 11.75
C ALA A 162 -4.28 -1.55 11.44
N LEU A 163 -3.22 -0.83 11.03
CA LEU A 163 -1.90 -1.41 10.82
C LEU A 163 -1.29 -1.96 12.10
N HIS A 164 -1.36 -1.20 13.20
CA HIS A 164 -0.82 -1.62 14.49
C HIS A 164 -1.39 -2.97 14.93
N GLU A 165 -2.71 -3.13 14.91
CA GLU A 165 -3.36 -4.37 15.31
C GLU A 165 -3.08 -5.52 14.34
N ALA A 166 -3.01 -5.26 13.04
CA ALA A 166 -2.64 -6.28 12.05
C ALA A 166 -1.19 -6.78 12.27
N VAL A 167 -0.25 -5.88 12.49
CA VAL A 167 1.16 -6.21 12.75
C VAL A 167 1.34 -6.93 14.08
N LYS A 168 0.59 -6.51 15.12
CA LYS A 168 0.58 -7.18 16.42
C LYS A 168 0.13 -8.63 16.30
N HIS A 169 -0.96 -8.88 15.58
CA HIS A 169 -1.46 -10.25 15.35
C HIS A 169 -0.47 -11.06 14.50
N LEU A 170 0.13 -10.46 13.46
CA LEU A 170 1.19 -11.12 12.70
C LEU A 170 2.35 -11.53 13.62
N ARG A 171 2.83 -10.62 14.48
CA ARG A 171 3.89 -10.89 15.46
C ARG A 171 3.53 -12.03 16.40
N GLU A 172 2.31 -12.09 16.93
CA GLU A 172 1.84 -13.19 17.78
C GLU A 172 1.87 -14.54 17.05
N LYS A 173 1.62 -14.54 15.73
CA LYS A 173 1.58 -15.74 14.90
C LYS A 173 2.96 -16.23 14.46
N VAL A 174 3.84 -15.34 14.02
CA VAL A 174 5.19 -15.71 13.54
C VAL A 174 6.19 -15.82 14.68
N GLY A 175 5.92 -15.17 15.81
CA GLY A 175 6.78 -15.16 16.98
C GLY A 175 7.72 -13.96 17.00
N ASP A 176 8.09 -13.56 18.22
CA ASP A 176 8.85 -12.33 18.47
C ASP A 176 10.21 -12.29 17.77
N MET A 177 10.85 -13.45 17.57
CA MET A 177 12.20 -13.55 16.99
C MET A 177 12.24 -13.42 15.47
N ASP A 178 11.09 -13.50 14.79
CA ASP A 178 11.02 -13.40 13.32
C ASP A 178 10.78 -11.95 12.88
N PHE A 179 11.63 -11.03 13.37
CA PHE A 179 11.51 -9.58 13.17
C PHE A 179 11.38 -9.16 11.70
N ALA A 180 12.07 -9.86 10.81
CA ALA A 180 12.06 -9.59 9.38
C ALA A 180 10.65 -9.72 8.77
N LYS A 181 9.75 -10.48 9.40
CA LYS A 181 8.38 -10.72 8.92
C LYS A 181 7.39 -9.65 9.35
N TRP A 182 7.53 -9.06 10.54
CA TRP A 182 6.50 -8.17 11.12
C TRP A 182 6.95 -6.72 11.36
N VAL A 183 8.26 -6.45 11.49
CA VAL A 183 8.78 -5.07 11.62
C VAL A 183 8.66 -4.20 10.36
N PRO A 184 8.69 -4.70 9.10
CA PRO A 184 8.79 -3.81 7.94
C PRO A 184 7.59 -2.90 7.73
N PHE A 185 6.44 -3.23 8.29
CA PHE A 185 5.21 -2.47 8.08
C PHE A 185 5.27 -1.13 8.82
N VAL A 186 5.12 -0.05 8.07
CA VAL A 186 5.20 1.32 8.57
C VAL A 186 3.99 2.13 8.13
N HIS A 187 3.63 3.08 8.97
CA HIS A 187 2.60 4.07 8.69
C HIS A 187 3.22 5.47 8.73
N PHE A 188 2.82 6.31 7.77
CA PHE A 188 3.20 7.72 7.69
C PHE A 188 1.93 8.58 7.58
N GLY A 189 1.92 9.73 8.26
CA GLY A 189 0.80 10.69 8.19
C GLY A 189 -0.02 10.77 9.48
N VAL A 190 -1.26 11.26 9.36
CA VAL A 190 -2.17 11.57 10.49
C VAL A 190 -3.51 10.85 10.41
#